data_AF-A0A2Z6RCX8-F1
#
_entry.id   AF-A0A2Z6RCX8-F1
#
_cell.length_a   1.000
_cell.length_b   1.000
_cell.length_c   1.000
_cell.angle_alpha   90.00
_cell.angle_beta   90.00
_cell.angle_gamma   90.00
#
_symmetry.space_group_name_H-M   'P 1'
#
loop_
_entity.id
_entity.type
_entity.pdbx_description
1 polymer ?
#
loop_
_entity_poly.entity_id
_entity_poly.type
_entity_poly.pdbx_seq_one_letter_code
_entity_poly.pdbx_strand_id
1 'polypeptide(L)'
;MSDAYPEYIEEFSIEISNFNLIGPTAHIPLPETIPKRNNGIINIQNNDDWYFGWCVLGALHPVKVHPERNSHRAIWRFHGGT
;
A
#
# COMPACT_ATOMS: atom_id res chain seq x y z
N MET A 1 28.83 -41.30 -22.82
CA MET A 1 27.51 -40.65 -22.85
C MET A 1 27.73 -39.19 -22.57
N SER A 2 27.38 -38.31 -23.51
CA SER A 2 27.37 -36.86 -23.30
C SER A 2 25.92 -36.46 -23.12
N ASP A 3 25.61 -35.89 -21.98
CA ASP A 3 24.25 -35.52 -21.59
C ASP A 3 23.80 -34.33 -22.45
N ALA A 4 22.73 -34.54 -23.22
CA ALA A 4 22.18 -33.58 -24.16
C ALA A 4 21.37 -32.53 -23.39
N TYR A 5 22.04 -31.48 -22.89
CA TYR A 5 21.36 -30.26 -22.51
C TYR A 5 21.13 -29.41 -23.76
N PRO A 6 19.89 -28.98 -24.05
CA PRO A 6 19.65 -28.09 -25.17
C PRO A 6 20.39 -26.77 -24.93
N GLU A 7 21.24 -26.40 -25.90
CA GLU A 7 22.13 -25.23 -25.85
C GLU A 7 21.37 -23.90 -26.06
N TYR A 8 20.05 -23.95 -26.28
CA TYR A 8 19.22 -22.78 -26.58
C TYR A 8 17.74 -23.02 -26.24
N ILE A 9 17.07 -21.95 -25.80
CA ILE A 9 15.63 -21.93 -25.48
C ILE A 9 14.86 -21.58 -26.76
N GLU A 10 13.94 -22.45 -27.18
CA GLU A 10 13.13 -22.25 -28.41
C GLU A 10 12.06 -21.17 -28.25
N GLU A 11 11.46 -21.05 -27.06
CA GLU A 11 10.40 -20.07 -26.81
C GLU A 11 10.33 -19.73 -25.31
N PHE A 12 10.22 -18.44 -25.00
CA PHE A 12 10.07 -17.93 -23.63
C PHE A 12 9.02 -16.83 -23.61
N SER A 13 7.90 -17.09 -22.94
CA SER A 13 6.81 -16.13 -22.79
C SER A 13 6.76 -15.62 -21.35
N ILE A 14 6.79 -14.29 -21.20
CA ILE A 14 6.48 -13.61 -19.94
C ILE A 14 5.18 -12.86 -20.15
N GLU A 15 4.13 -13.28 -19.45
CA GLU A 15 2.91 -12.49 -19.32
C GLU A 15 3.03 -11.57 -18.11
N ILE A 16 3.26 -10.29 -18.38
CA ILE A 16 3.19 -9.24 -17.35
C ILE A 16 1.76 -8.72 -17.32
N SER A 17 1.04 -9.06 -16.26
CA SER A 17 -0.23 -8.43 -15.93
C SER A 17 0.01 -6.93 -15.67
N ASN A 18 -0.34 -6.10 -16.65
CA ASN A 18 -0.33 -4.65 -16.49
C ASN A 18 -1.50 -4.25 -15.60
N PHE A 19 -1.27 -4.20 -14.30
CA PHE A 19 -2.21 -3.57 -13.38
C PHE A 19 -2.20 -2.06 -13.67
N ASN A 20 -3.23 -1.58 -14.37
CA ASN A 20 -3.48 -0.15 -14.49
C ASN A 20 -3.85 0.37 -13.11
N LEU A 21 -2.85 0.80 -12.33
CA LEU A 21 -3.09 1.68 -11.19
C LEU A 21 -3.84 2.89 -11.74
N ILE A 22 -5.09 3.07 -11.27
CA ILE A 22 -5.90 4.26 -11.53
C ILE A 22 -5.19 5.42 -10.81
N GLY A 23 -4.11 5.93 -11.42
CA GLY A 23 -3.23 6.96 -10.86
C GLY A 23 -2.44 6.52 -9.62
N PRO A 24 -1.21 7.02 -9.41
CA PRO A 24 -0.44 6.79 -8.19
C PRO A 24 -0.97 7.54 -6.94
N THR A 25 -2.17 8.15 -7.02
CA THR A 25 -2.49 9.35 -6.22
C THR A 25 -3.69 9.20 -5.28
N ALA A 26 -4.40 8.07 -5.27
CA ALA A 26 -5.67 7.97 -4.54
C ALA A 26 -5.77 6.72 -3.67
N HIS A 27 -6.21 6.93 -2.43
CA HIS A 27 -6.64 5.89 -1.50
C HIS A 27 -7.51 4.84 -2.21
N ILE A 28 -7.05 3.59 -2.19
CA ILE A 28 -7.79 2.45 -2.73
C ILE A 28 -8.77 1.99 -1.66
N PRO A 29 -10.09 1.97 -1.93
CA PRO A 29 -11.06 1.51 -0.97
C PRO A 29 -10.86 0.03 -0.65
N LEU A 30 -10.99 -0.33 0.63
CA LEU A 30 -10.95 -1.72 1.04
C LEU A 30 -12.06 -2.51 0.33
N PRO A 31 -11.76 -3.70 -0.24
CA PRO A 31 -12.79 -4.61 -0.74
C PRO A 31 -13.85 -4.87 0.33
N GLU A 32 -15.12 -4.98 -0.08
CA GLU A 32 -16.24 -5.20 0.85
C GLU A 32 -16.13 -6.51 1.65
N THR A 33 -15.36 -7.47 1.13
CA THR A 33 -15.08 -8.76 1.77
C THR A 33 -14.16 -8.63 2.98
N ILE A 34 -13.45 -7.51 3.15
CA ILE A 34 -12.51 -7.29 4.27
C ILE A 34 -13.20 -6.42 5.34
N PRO A 35 -13.30 -6.91 6.59
CA PRO A 35 -13.89 -6.14 7.69
C PRO A 35 -13.09 -4.86 7.99
N LYS A 36 -13.73 -3.70 7.84
CA LYS A 36 -13.10 -2.37 8.00
C LYS A 36 -12.65 -2.02 9.42
N ARG A 37 -13.18 -2.69 10.46
CA ARG A 37 -13.01 -2.26 11.86
C ARG A 37 -12.36 -3.28 12.80
N ASN A 38 -12.19 -4.55 12.39
CA ASN A 38 -11.80 -5.62 13.31
C ASN A 38 -10.54 -6.42 12.92
N ASN A 39 -9.91 -6.16 11.77
CA ASN A 39 -8.85 -7.03 11.26
C ASN A 39 -7.42 -6.49 11.47
N GLY A 40 -7.25 -5.40 12.22
CA GLY A 40 -5.93 -4.79 12.43
C GLY A 40 -5.33 -4.10 11.19
N ILE A 41 -6.03 -4.15 10.06
CA ILE A 41 -5.66 -3.43 8.83
C ILE A 41 -6.25 -2.03 8.89
N ILE A 42 -5.39 -1.02 8.94
CA ILE A 42 -5.78 0.38 8.86
C ILE A 42 -5.49 0.87 7.45
N ASN A 43 -6.56 1.11 6.68
CA ASN A 43 -6.44 1.69 5.35
C ASN A 43 -6.51 3.21 5.44
N ILE A 44 -5.34 3.84 5.44
CA ILE A 44 -5.23 5.27 5.65
C ILE A 44 -5.69 6.00 4.39
N GLN A 45 -6.64 6.90 4.56
CA GLN A 45 -7.21 7.75 3.53
C GLN A 45 -6.32 8.94 3.28
N ASN A 46 -5.71 8.99 2.10
CA ASN A 46 -4.89 10.10 1.63
C ASN A 46 -5.27 10.50 0.19
N ASN A 47 -5.03 11.78 -0.13
CA ASN A 47 -5.27 12.37 -1.46
C ASN A 47 -3.96 12.89 -2.08
N ASP A 48 -2.82 12.41 -1.58
CA ASP A 48 -1.47 12.82 -1.96
C ASP A 48 -0.61 11.61 -2.35
N ASP A 49 0.60 11.85 -2.83
CA ASP A 49 1.53 10.80 -3.25
C ASP A 49 2.34 10.23 -2.06
N TRP A 50 2.01 10.61 -0.83
CA TRP A 50 2.72 10.25 0.40
C TRP A 50 2.09 9.05 1.13
N TYR A 51 1.29 8.23 0.44
CA TYR A 51 0.54 7.10 1.02
C TYR A 51 1.41 6.18 1.89
N PHE A 52 2.64 5.89 1.46
CA PHE A 52 3.57 5.05 2.22
C PHE A 52 4.03 5.72 3.52
N GLY A 53 4.34 7.02 3.47
CA GLY A 53 4.71 7.80 4.65
C GLY A 53 3.58 7.85 5.67
N TRP A 54 2.34 8.01 5.20
CA TRP A 54 1.16 7.97 6.05
C TRP A 54 0.97 6.59 6.71
N CYS A 55 1.18 5.49 5.99
CA CYS A 55 1.15 4.13 6.56
C CYS A 55 2.15 3.95 7.70
N VAL A 56 3.40 4.39 7.51
CA VAL A 56 4.45 4.33 8.55
C VAL A 56 4.07 5.19 9.75
N LEU A 57 3.61 6.42 9.51
CA LEU A 57 3.20 7.33 10.57
C LEU A 57 2.00 6.82 11.38
N GLY A 58 1.00 6.23 10.72
CA GLY A 58 -0.17 5.66 11.41
C GLY A 58 0.18 4.47 12.29
N ALA A 59 1.20 3.68 11.90
CA ALA A 59 1.72 2.59 12.72
C ALA A 59 2.52 3.10 13.94
N LEU A 60 3.32 4.15 13.77
CA LEU A 60 4.12 4.75 14.85
C LEU A 60 3.27 5.55 15.85
N HIS A 61 2.20 6.20 15.37
CA HIS A 61 1.34 7.07 16.17
C HIS A 61 -0.15 6.63 16.06
N PRO A 62 -0.52 5.47 16.64
CA PRO A 62 -1.86 4.93 16.49
C PRO A 62 -2.93 5.84 17.13
N VAL A 63 -3.96 6.17 16.37
CA VAL A 63 -5.09 7.00 16.80
C VAL A 63 -6.29 6.13 17.15
N LYS A 64 -6.89 6.32 18.33
CA LYS A 64 -8.03 5.51 18.81
C LYS A 64 -9.35 5.82 18.09
N VAL A 65 -9.50 7.03 17.58
CA VAL A 65 -10.74 7.55 16.98
C VAL A 65 -10.45 7.89 15.53
N HIS A 66 -11.10 7.20 14.60
CA HIS A 66 -10.90 7.33 13.15
C HIS A 66 -9.43 7.11 12.70
N PRO A 67 -8.82 5.94 12.99
CA PRO A 67 -7.45 5.64 12.57
C PRO A 67 -7.24 5.70 11.05
N GLU A 68 -8.30 5.54 10.27
CA GLU A 68 -8.30 5.62 8.81
C GLU A 68 -8.05 7.03 8.25
N ARG A 69 -8.15 8.09 9.05
CA ARG A 69 -8.03 9.46 8.53
C ARG A 69 -6.58 9.92 8.54
N ASN A 70 -6.12 10.51 7.43
CA ASN A 70 -4.88 11.29 7.40
C ASN A 70 -4.95 12.41 8.42
N SER A 71 -4.31 12.19 9.55
CA SER A 71 -4.35 13.09 10.68
C SER A 71 -3.20 14.09 10.59
N HIS A 72 -3.14 14.83 9.48
CA HIS A 72 -2.19 15.94 9.26
C HIS A 72 -2.12 16.86 10.49
N ARG A 73 -3.27 17.08 11.14
CA ARG A 73 -3.42 17.88 12.37
C ARG A 73 -3.05 17.15 13.68
N ALA A 74 -3.18 15.82 13.76
CA ALA A 74 -2.80 15.09 14.98
C ALA A 74 -1.29 14.86 15.04
N ILE A 75 -0.65 14.63 13.89
CA ILE A 75 0.80 14.41 13.80
C ILE A 75 1.57 15.72 13.97
N TRP A 76 1.08 16.84 13.42
CA TRP A 76 1.65 18.18 13.71
C TRP A 76 1.65 18.53 15.20
N ARG A 77 0.68 18.04 15.97
CA ARG A 77 0.63 18.23 17.44
C ARG A 77 1.71 17.43 18.18
N PHE A 78 2.19 16.31 17.62
CA PHE A 78 3.29 15.54 18.21
C PHE A 78 4.67 16.12 17.90
N HIS A 79 4.82 16.87 16.80
CA HIS A 79 6.09 17.46 16.37
C HIS A 79 6.28 18.95 16.74
N GLY A 80 5.42 19.53 17.59
CA GLY A 80 5.68 20.84 18.21
C GLY A 80 5.25 22.07 17.40
N GLY A 81 4.06 22.06 16.81
CA GLY A 81 3.42 23.31 16.37
C GLY A 81 2.80 24.08 17.55
N THR A 82 3.31 25.29 17.81
CA THR A 82 2.77 26.31 18.72
C THR A 82 1.29 26.62 18.47
#